data_AF-A0A9E5EWP0-F1
#
_entry.id   AF-A0A9E5EWP0-F1
#
_cell.length_a   1.000
_cell.length_b   1.000
_cell.length_c   1.000
_cell.angle_alpha   90.00
_cell.angle_beta   90.00
_cell.angle_gamma   90.00
#
_symmetry.space_group_name_H-M   'P 1'
#
loop_
_entity.id
_entity.type
_entity.pdbx_description
1 polymer ?
#
loop_
_entity_poly.entity_id
_entity_poly.type
_entity_poly.pdbx_seq_one_letter_code
_entity_poly.pdbx_strand_id
1 'polypeptide(L)'
;MAANFASDCEGFNRRNFLRIGAGAGLLGLSLPELLKLEAHAAAKRNGVSASKKADSIIMVWLAGGPATIDMWDLKPDAPEGIRGEFKPINTSAAGIQISEH
;
A
#
# COMPACT_ATOMS: atom_id res chain seq x y z
N MET A 1 17.86 45.11 13.40
CA MET A 1 17.32 44.04 14.28
C MET A 1 16.97 42.84 13.40
N ALA A 2 17.84 41.85 13.29
CA ALA A 2 17.64 40.71 12.38
C ALA A 2 16.80 39.62 13.05
N ALA A 3 15.66 39.27 12.47
CA ALA A 3 14.81 38.20 12.97
C ALA A 3 15.46 36.84 12.66
N ASN A 4 16.12 36.25 13.65
CA ASN A 4 16.77 34.97 13.48
C ASN A 4 15.72 33.89 13.14
N PHE A 5 16.07 33.01 12.22
CA PHE A 5 15.17 31.96 11.75
C PHE A 5 15.96 30.70 11.58
N ALA A 6 15.60 29.69 12.36
CA ALA A 6 16.16 28.36 12.22
C ALA A 6 15.81 27.80 10.84
N SER A 7 16.82 27.65 9.99
CA SER A 7 16.75 26.77 8.83
C SER A 7 17.03 25.33 9.26
N ASP A 8 16.56 24.38 8.48
CA ASP A 8 17.01 22.99 8.52
C ASP A 8 18.45 22.84 7.95
N CYS A 9 18.99 21.62 8.01
CA CYS A 9 20.34 21.31 7.52
C CYS A 9 20.51 21.46 6.00
N GLU A 10 19.41 21.59 5.25
CA GLU A 10 19.40 21.82 3.79
C GLU A 10 19.26 23.32 3.46
N GLY A 11 19.17 24.18 4.49
CA GLY A 11 19.04 25.63 4.35
C GLY A 11 17.59 26.11 4.13
N PHE A 12 16.62 25.20 4.04
CA PHE A 12 15.21 25.55 3.89
C PHE A 12 14.61 26.08 5.20
N ASN A 13 13.47 26.74 5.08
CA ASN A 13 12.74 27.31 6.19
C ASN A 13 11.25 27.29 5.87
N ARG A 14 10.39 27.11 6.89
CA ARG A 14 8.92 27.18 6.75
C ARG A 14 8.41 28.43 6.02
N ARG A 15 9.09 29.57 6.11
CA ARG A 15 8.73 30.80 5.35
C ARG A 15 9.08 30.74 3.87
N ASN A 16 10.03 29.89 3.46
CA ASN A 16 10.39 29.73 2.05
C ASN A 16 9.29 28.95 1.30
N PHE A 17 8.74 27.89 1.92
CA PHE A 17 7.55 27.20 1.40
C PHE A 17 6.37 28.17 1.21
N LEU A 18 6.05 29.00 2.22
CA LEU A 18 4.98 29.99 2.11
C LEU A 18 5.25 31.07 1.05
N ARG A 19 6.50 31.52 0.88
CA ARG A 19 6.89 32.47 -0.18
C ARG A 19 6.74 31.87 -1.58
N ILE A 20 7.20 30.64 -1.78
CA ILE A 20 7.09 29.92 -3.05
C ILE A 20 5.61 29.65 -3.38
N GLY A 21 4.82 29.16 -2.42
CA GLY A 21 3.39 28.93 -2.59
C GLY A 21 2.60 30.20 -2.87
N ALA A 22 2.92 31.32 -2.21
CA ALA A 22 2.30 32.61 -2.51
C ALA A 22 2.69 33.13 -3.91
N GLY A 23 3.96 32.99 -4.31
CA GLY A 23 4.41 33.36 -5.65
C GLY A 23 3.75 32.52 -6.75
N ALA A 24 3.67 31.20 -6.58
CA ALA A 24 2.98 30.30 -7.50
C ALA A 24 1.47 30.62 -7.57
N GLY A 25 0.83 30.91 -6.44
CA GLY A 25 -0.57 31.32 -6.37
C GLY A 25 -0.86 32.65 -7.08
N LEU A 26 0.03 33.63 -6.97
CA LEU A 26 -0.05 34.91 -7.71
C LEU A 26 0.12 34.72 -9.23
N LEU A 27 0.85 33.68 -9.65
CA LEU A 27 0.98 33.26 -11.05
C LEU A 27 -0.13 32.28 -11.49
N GLY A 28 -1.21 32.16 -10.71
CA GLY A 28 -2.40 31.37 -11.03
C GLY A 28 -2.38 29.92 -10.56
N LEU A 29 -1.22 29.36 -10.20
CA LEU A 29 -1.10 27.98 -9.72
C LEU A 29 -1.41 27.88 -8.22
N SER A 30 -2.66 28.14 -7.86
CA SER A 30 -3.17 27.94 -6.50
C SER A 30 -3.47 26.46 -6.22
N LEU A 31 -3.36 26.03 -4.96
CA LEU A 31 -3.64 24.63 -4.56
C LEU A 31 -5.06 24.15 -4.96
N PRO A 32 -6.15 24.93 -4.80
CA PRO A 32 -7.47 24.54 -5.28
C PRO A 32 -7.52 24.34 -6.80
N GLU A 33 -6.79 25.14 -7.57
CA GLU A 33 -6.76 25.00 -9.04
C GLU A 33 -5.94 23.78 -9.47
N LEU A 34 -4.82 23.50 -8.79
CA LEU A 34 -4.03 22.29 -9.01
C LEU A 34 -4.85 21.01 -8.75
N LEU A 35 -5.64 20.98 -7.67
CA LEU A 35 -6.55 19.86 -7.36
C LEU A 35 -7.68 19.71 -8.37
N LYS A 36 -8.25 20.81 -8.91
CA LYS A 36 -9.20 20.74 -10.03
C LYS A 36 -8.54 20.17 -11.28
N LEU A 37 -7.33 20.63 -11.62
CA LEU A 37 -6.58 20.16 -12.78
C LEU A 37 -6.25 18.66 -12.67
N GLU A 38 -5.91 18.18 -11.47
CA GLU A 38 -5.73 16.75 -11.20
C GLU A 38 -7.04 15.96 -11.38
N ALA A 39 -8.16 16.45 -10.85
CA ALA A 39 -9.47 15.82 -11.03
C ALA A 39 -9.93 15.79 -12.50
N HIS A 40 -9.72 16.88 -13.25
CA HIS A 40 -9.98 16.94 -14.69
C HIS A 40 -9.06 16.00 -15.48
N ALA A 41 -7.78 15.90 -15.10
CA ALA A 41 -6.83 14.97 -15.72
C ALA A 41 -7.21 13.51 -15.44
N ALA A 42 -7.71 13.20 -14.23
CA ALA A 42 -8.24 11.88 -13.89
C ALA A 42 -9.47 11.54 -14.74
N ALA A 43 -10.46 12.43 -14.83
CA ALA A 43 -11.65 12.24 -15.65
C ALA A 43 -11.33 12.06 -17.15
N LYS A 44 -10.27 12.73 -17.66
CA LYS A 44 -9.84 12.60 -19.06
C LYS A 44 -9.17 11.26 -19.38
N ARG A 45 -8.79 10.44 -18.38
CA ARG A 45 -8.22 9.10 -18.59
C ARG A 45 -9.26 8.03 -18.94
N ASN A 46 -10.56 8.36 -18.95
CA ASN A 46 -11.65 7.42 -19.24
C ASN A 46 -11.59 6.75 -20.63
N GLY A 47 -10.74 7.21 -21.57
CA GLY A 47 -10.52 6.60 -22.89
C GLY A 47 -9.33 5.63 -23.01
N VAL A 48 -8.39 5.62 -22.06
CA VAL A 48 -7.25 4.69 -22.03
C VAL A 48 -7.22 4.08 -20.64
N SER A 49 -7.86 2.90 -20.51
CA SER A 49 -8.12 2.16 -19.27
C SER A 49 -7.18 2.56 -18.13
N ALA A 50 -7.60 3.55 -17.34
CA ALA A 50 -6.79 4.09 -16.26
C ALA A 50 -6.43 2.94 -15.33
N SER A 51 -5.15 2.55 -15.31
CA SER A 51 -4.68 1.34 -14.63
C SER A 51 -5.26 1.33 -13.23
N LYS A 52 -6.15 0.37 -12.94
CA LYS A 52 -7.06 0.41 -11.80
C LYS A 52 -6.22 0.38 -10.52
N LYS A 53 -5.96 1.56 -9.98
CA LYS A 53 -5.18 1.73 -8.76
C LYS A 53 -5.99 1.06 -7.65
N ALA A 54 -5.47 -0.01 -7.07
CA ALA A 54 -6.19 -0.73 -6.03
C ALA A 54 -6.45 0.21 -4.85
N ASP A 55 -7.73 0.46 -4.56
CA ASP A 55 -8.15 1.36 -3.48
C ASP A 55 -7.77 0.84 -2.08
N SER A 56 -7.50 -0.47 -1.98
CA SER A 56 -7.01 -1.14 -0.77
C SER A 56 -6.28 -2.44 -1.14
N ILE A 57 -5.33 -2.85 -0.29
CA ILE A 57 -4.58 -4.10 -0.41
C ILE A 57 -4.51 -4.75 0.98
N ILE A 58 -4.79 -6.05 1.07
CA ILE A 58 -4.59 -6.83 2.30
C ILE A 58 -3.15 -7.36 2.30
N MET A 59 -2.31 -6.82 3.18
CA MET A 59 -0.94 -7.29 3.39
C MET A 59 -0.93 -8.44 4.41
N VAL A 60 -0.83 -9.69 3.94
CA VAL A 60 -0.65 -10.86 4.82
C VAL A 60 0.84 -11.04 5.08
N TRP A 61 1.36 -10.43 6.15
CA TRP A 61 2.77 -10.54 6.52
C TRP A 61 3.06 -11.83 7.28
N LEU A 62 3.70 -12.79 6.61
CA LEU A 62 4.11 -14.07 7.18
C LEU A 62 5.63 -14.09 7.32
N ALA A 63 6.12 -13.78 8.52
CA ALA A 63 7.56 -13.74 8.81
C ALA A 63 8.17 -15.15 8.78
N GLY A 64 8.91 -15.46 7.71
CA GLY A 64 9.40 -16.82 7.42
C GLY A 64 8.50 -17.62 6.47
N GLY A 65 7.36 -17.06 6.05
CA GLY A 65 6.33 -17.75 5.26
C GLY A 65 5.43 -18.67 6.10
N PRO A 66 4.35 -19.19 5.50
CA PRO A 66 3.56 -20.26 6.12
C PRO A 66 4.28 -21.60 5.96
N ALA A 67 4.05 -22.53 6.88
CA ALA A 67 4.58 -23.87 6.78
C ALA A 67 3.93 -24.62 5.60
N THR A 68 4.74 -25.06 4.63
CA THR A 68 4.25 -25.79 3.43
C THR A 68 3.47 -27.06 3.80
N ILE A 69 3.85 -27.70 4.91
CA ILE A 69 3.22 -28.91 5.41
C ILE A 69 1.81 -28.67 5.99
N ASP A 70 1.47 -27.43 6.38
CA ASP A 70 0.15 -27.11 6.95
C ASP A 70 -0.79 -26.42 5.93
N MET A 71 -0.24 -25.93 4.80
CA MET A 71 -1.01 -25.27 3.73
C MET A 71 -1.16 -26.06 2.43
N TRP A 72 -0.12 -26.76 1.98
CA TRP A 72 -0.03 -27.25 0.58
C TRP A 72 0.18 -28.76 0.46
N ASP A 73 0.79 -29.39 1.47
CA ASP A 73 1.18 -30.80 1.44
C ASP A 73 1.09 -31.42 2.85
N LEU A 74 -0.15 -31.63 3.29
CA LEU A 74 -0.57 -32.05 4.63
C LEU A 74 -0.07 -33.45 5.06
N LYS A 75 0.38 -34.28 4.10
CA LYS A 75 0.84 -35.66 4.31
C LYS A 75 0.04 -36.44 5.37
N PRO A 76 -1.31 -36.54 5.29
CA PRO A 76 -2.11 -37.18 6.34
C PRO A 76 -1.66 -38.60 6.68
N ASP A 77 -1.24 -39.34 5.66
CA ASP A 77 -0.80 -40.74 5.74
C ASP A 77 0.67 -40.92 6.16
N ALA A 78 1.43 -39.83 6.36
CA ALA A 78 2.83 -39.94 6.81
C ALA A 78 2.91 -40.21 8.32
N PRO A 79 4.01 -40.85 8.78
CA PRO A 79 4.24 -41.11 10.20
C PRO A 79 4.25 -39.84 11.07
N GLU A 80 3.97 -40.02 12.35
CA GLU A 80 4.05 -38.97 13.36
C GLU A 80 5.50 -38.46 13.48
N GLY A 81 5.66 -37.14 13.57
CA GLY A 81 6.96 -36.47 13.42
C GLY A 81 7.43 -36.26 11.97
N ILE A 82 6.71 -36.77 10.96
CA ILE A 82 6.92 -36.45 9.54
C ILE A 82 5.74 -35.66 8.95
N ARG A 83 4.50 -35.96 9.36
CA ARG A 83 3.33 -35.10 9.12
C ARG A 83 3.30 -33.90 10.09
N GLY A 84 2.54 -32.87 9.73
CA GLY A 84 2.22 -31.75 10.65
C GLY A 84 1.42 -32.22 11.86
N GLU A 85 1.36 -31.40 12.92
CA GLU A 85 0.61 -31.72 14.14
C GLU A 85 -0.92 -31.63 13.94
N PHE A 86 -1.34 -30.86 12.95
CA PHE A 86 -2.75 -30.54 12.64
C PHE A 86 -3.35 -31.51 11.61
N LYS A 87 -4.69 -31.62 11.62
CA LYS A 87 -5.43 -32.51 10.72
C LYS A 87 -5.97 -31.75 9.49
N PRO A 88 -6.07 -32.43 8.32
CA PRO A 88 -6.80 -31.89 7.19
C PRO A 88 -8.28 -31.66 7.50
N ILE A 89 -8.78 -30.49 7.15
CA ILE A 89 -10.21 -30.17 7.06
C ILE A 89 -10.61 -29.87 5.61
N ASN A 90 -11.84 -30.21 5.24
CA ASN A 90 -12.38 -29.87 3.92
C ASN A 90 -12.73 -28.38 3.86
N THR A 91 -12.30 -27.70 2.79
CA THR A 91 -12.75 -26.33 2.50
C THR A 91 -14.10 -26.31 1.77
N SER A 92 -14.63 -25.12 1.51
CA SER A 92 -15.78 -24.92 0.61
C SER A 92 -15.45 -25.18 -0.87
N ALA A 93 -14.18 -25.32 -1.24
CA ALA A 93 -13.76 -25.68 -2.60
C ALA A 93 -13.59 -27.20 -2.73
N ALA A 94 -14.26 -27.79 -3.72
CA ALA A 94 -14.25 -29.23 -3.93
C ALA A 94 -12.82 -29.77 -4.17
N GLY A 95 -12.42 -30.77 -3.38
CA GLY A 95 -11.10 -31.40 -3.47
C GLY A 95 -9.95 -30.63 -2.80
N ILE A 96 -10.22 -29.48 -2.17
CA ILE A 96 -9.19 -28.71 -1.45
C ILE A 96 -9.35 -28.91 0.06
N GLN A 97 -8.26 -29.38 0.69
CA GLN A 97 -8.10 -29.48 2.14
C GLN A 97 -6.98 -28.56 2.63
N ILE A 98 -7.08 -28.12 3.88
CA ILE A 98 -6.11 -27.28 4.59
C ILE A 98 -5.97 -27.78 6.04
N SER A 99 -4.98 -27.27 6.79
CA SER A 99 -4.92 -27.41 8.25
C SER A 99 -6.19 -26.88 8.94
N GLU A 100 -6.47 -27.39 10.14
CA GLU A 100 -7.56 -26.90 11.01
C GLU A 100 -7.28 -25.54 11.70
N HIS A 101 -6.13 -24.92 11.41
CA HIS A 101 -5.66 -23.60 11.88
C HIS A 101 -5.13 -22.75 10.73
#